data_AF-A0A2T1HTB7-F1
#
_entry.id   AF-A0A2T1HTB7-F1
#
_cell.length_a   1.000
_cell.length_b   1.000
_cell.length_c   1.000
_cell.angle_alpha   90.00
_cell.angle_beta   90.00
_cell.angle_gamma   90.00
#
_symmetry.space_group_name_H-M   'P 1'
#
loop_
_entity.id
_entity.type
_entity.pdbx_description
1 polymer ?
#
loop_
_entity_poly.entity_id
_entity_poly.type
_entity_poly.pdbx_seq_one_letter_code
_entity_poly.pdbx_strand_id
1 'polypeptide(L)'
;MPMTSGSKLASLAEAVSRVPDGACVAIGGHDGRRSPMALICEIIRQGCTGLRLVGWDGGFAFDLLEAAGCAASVETGPAVRDRIRAAALGWTAAPSGAGAPSLALRPDVVLLHGEWADSVGDVRFPVETWEPESPDLLLAQAGASVIASVEQIVSAEAITRRATDPCLPGATIACVAEAPYGAYPTACETRYEVAEQALAEAVAAIRAPETLDAWLDAHVFGPADHWSALDRIGARRLLGVTRDRVLRV
;
A
#
# COMPACT_ATOMS: atom_id res chain seq x y z
N MET A 1 -28.87 -3.28 16.94
CA MET A 1 -27.91 -2.18 17.19
C MET A 1 -26.65 -2.56 16.44
N PRO A 2 -26.19 -1.81 15.42
CA PRO A 2 -24.89 -2.11 14.85
C PRO A 2 -23.87 -1.84 15.96
N MET A 3 -23.02 -2.83 16.25
CA MET A 3 -21.93 -2.64 17.21
C MET A 3 -21.10 -1.46 16.71
N THR A 4 -21.00 -0.40 17.51
CA THR A 4 -20.00 0.64 17.29
C THR A 4 -18.64 -0.04 17.41
N SER A 5 -18.05 -0.46 16.29
CA SER A 5 -16.64 -0.87 16.28
C SER A 5 -15.84 0.35 16.73
N GLY A 6 -14.97 0.18 17.73
CA GLY A 6 -14.10 1.24 18.20
C GLY A 6 -13.22 1.82 17.08
N SER A 7 -12.50 2.90 17.40
CA SER A 7 -11.56 3.53 16.47
C SER A 7 -10.63 2.47 15.84
N LYS A 8 -10.48 2.52 14.52
CA LYS A 8 -9.54 1.69 13.75
C LYS A 8 -8.23 2.39 13.45
N LEU A 9 -8.06 3.61 13.97
CA LEU A 9 -6.84 4.38 13.79
C LEU A 9 -5.69 3.74 14.57
N ALA A 10 -4.52 3.68 13.92
CA ALA A 10 -3.27 3.18 14.47
C ALA A 10 -2.11 4.02 13.93
N SER A 11 -1.00 4.07 14.66
CA SER A 11 0.28 4.49 14.08
C SER A 11 0.76 3.49 13.02
N LEU A 12 1.67 3.90 12.13
CA LEU A 12 2.30 2.97 11.18
C LEU A 12 2.98 1.80 11.91
N ALA A 13 3.64 2.07 13.04
CA ALA A 13 4.31 1.06 13.84
C ALA A 13 3.32 0.02 14.40
N GLU A 14 2.21 0.47 14.99
CA GLU A 14 1.15 -0.41 15.49
C GLU A 14 0.46 -1.18 14.35
N ALA A 15 0.29 -0.55 13.19
CA ALA A 15 -0.27 -1.21 12.01
C ALA A 15 0.65 -2.35 11.53
N VAL A 16 1.93 -2.09 11.33
CA VAL A 16 2.91 -3.08 10.85
C VAL A 16 3.18 -4.18 11.87
N SER A 17 3.08 -3.92 13.17
CA SER A 17 3.20 -4.96 14.22
C SER A 17 2.20 -6.13 14.07
N ARG A 18 1.16 -5.94 13.25
CA ARG A 18 0.14 -6.95 12.92
C ARG A 18 0.53 -7.84 11.74
N VAL A 19 1.66 -7.58 11.08
CA VAL A 19 2.20 -8.37 9.97
C VAL A 19 3.13 -9.45 10.55
N PRO A 20 2.72 -10.73 10.54
CA PRO A 20 3.60 -11.80 11.01
C PRO A 20 4.74 -12.05 10.03
N ASP A 21 5.90 -12.44 10.54
CA ASP A 21 6.96 -13.02 9.71
C ASP A 21 6.41 -14.25 8.95
N GLY A 22 6.90 -14.46 7.72
CA GLY A 22 6.44 -15.57 6.89
C GLY A 22 5.07 -15.39 6.22
N ALA A 23 4.36 -14.30 6.50
CA ALA A 23 3.01 -14.06 5.98
C ALA A 23 2.97 -13.92 4.45
N CYS A 24 1.85 -14.34 3.84
CA CYS A 24 1.48 -13.95 2.49
C CYS A 24 0.97 -12.51 2.51
N VAL A 25 1.76 -11.58 1.99
CA VAL A 25 1.45 -10.15 2.01
C VAL A 25 1.11 -9.67 0.61
N ALA A 26 -0.14 -9.26 0.42
CA ALA A 26 -0.57 -8.56 -0.77
C ALA A 26 -0.23 -7.07 -0.67
N ILE A 27 0.34 -6.51 -1.74
CA ILE A 27 0.65 -5.08 -1.82
C ILE A 27 -0.24 -4.46 -2.91
N GLY A 28 -0.97 -3.42 -2.51
CA GLY A 28 -1.82 -2.63 -3.40
C GLY A 28 -1.06 -1.60 -4.23
N GLY A 29 -1.83 -0.72 -4.87
CA GLY A 29 -1.32 0.16 -5.91
C GLY A 29 -1.16 -0.54 -7.26
N HIS A 30 -0.94 0.26 -8.30
CA HIS A 30 -0.83 -0.18 -9.69
C HIS A 30 -0.09 0.88 -10.52
N ASP A 31 0.68 0.46 -11.52
CA ASP A 31 1.36 1.34 -12.48
C ASP A 31 2.17 2.48 -11.85
N GLY A 32 2.87 2.18 -10.75
CA GLY A 32 3.69 3.17 -10.03
C GLY A 32 2.86 4.21 -9.26
N ARG A 33 1.64 3.83 -8.85
CA ARG A 33 0.70 4.70 -8.13
C ARG A 33 0.16 3.99 -6.89
N ARG A 34 -0.01 4.74 -5.81
CA ARG A 34 -0.55 4.33 -4.51
C ARG A 34 0.11 3.08 -3.92
N SER A 35 1.38 2.84 -4.25
CA SER A 35 2.15 1.84 -3.52
C SER A 35 2.26 2.29 -2.06
N PRO A 36 1.99 1.44 -1.06
CA PRO A 36 1.91 1.85 0.35
C PRO A 36 3.29 2.05 1.00
N MET A 37 4.13 2.90 0.42
CA MET A 37 5.55 3.03 0.75
C MET A 37 5.84 3.34 2.22
N ALA A 38 4.99 4.11 2.90
CA ALA A 38 5.12 4.34 4.33
C ALA A 38 5.01 3.05 5.15
N LEU A 39 4.08 2.15 4.79
CA LEU A 39 3.98 0.82 5.41
C LEU A 39 5.16 -0.07 5.01
N ILE A 40 5.62 0.01 3.76
CA ILE A 40 6.80 -0.74 3.28
C ILE A 40 8.07 -0.36 4.06
N CYS A 41 8.34 0.93 4.21
CA CYS A 41 9.48 1.42 4.99
C CYS A 41 9.37 0.99 6.45
N GLU A 42 8.17 0.97 7.02
CA GLU A 42 7.96 0.51 8.39
C GLU A 42 8.16 -1.01 8.55
N ILE A 43 7.75 -1.83 7.57
CA ILE A 43 8.05 -3.27 7.51
C ILE A 43 9.56 -3.51 7.56
N ILE A 44 10.31 -2.77 6.75
CA ILE A 44 11.77 -2.86 6.70
C ILE A 44 12.37 -2.42 8.04
N ARG A 45 11.90 -1.30 8.60
CA ARG A 45 12.38 -0.76 9.88
C ARG A 45 12.17 -1.73 11.04
N GLN A 46 11.04 -2.44 11.07
CA GLN A 46 10.74 -3.44 12.10
C GLN A 46 11.45 -4.79 11.87
N GLY A 47 12.13 -4.96 10.73
CA GLY A 47 12.85 -6.19 10.42
C GLY A 47 11.96 -7.38 10.10
N CYS A 48 10.72 -7.14 9.66
CA CYS A 48 9.82 -8.21 9.22
C CYS A 48 10.47 -8.99 8.08
N THR A 49 10.41 -10.33 8.14
CA THR A 49 11.15 -11.18 7.20
C THR A 49 10.38 -12.43 6.79
N GLY A 50 10.89 -13.14 5.79
CA GLY A 50 10.30 -14.35 5.25
C GLY A 50 8.99 -14.12 4.47
N LEU A 51 8.68 -12.88 4.10
CA LEU A 51 7.38 -12.51 3.54
C LEU A 51 7.20 -13.08 2.13
N ARG A 52 6.04 -13.68 1.86
CA ARG A 52 5.65 -14.09 0.50
C ARG A 52 4.85 -12.95 -0.11
N LEU A 53 5.47 -12.17 -0.97
CA LEU A 53 4.86 -10.99 -1.55
C LEU A 53 4.04 -11.35 -2.77
N VAL A 54 2.82 -10.85 -2.82
CA VAL A 54 1.91 -11.05 -3.95
C VAL A 54 1.31 -9.73 -4.39
N GLY A 55 1.12 -9.55 -5.69
CA GLY A 55 0.65 -8.28 -6.24
C GLY A 55 -0.13 -8.45 -7.51
N TRP A 56 -0.97 -7.46 -7.81
CA TRP A 56 -1.56 -7.34 -9.14
C TRP A 56 -0.47 -7.15 -10.19
N ASP A 57 0.48 -6.29 -9.86
CA ASP A 57 1.72 -6.02 -10.56
C ASP A 57 2.88 -5.98 -9.60
N GLY A 58 4.08 -6.13 -10.16
CA GLY A 58 5.31 -5.76 -9.46
C GLY A 58 5.45 -4.25 -9.34
N GLY A 59 6.63 -3.82 -8.90
CA GLY A 59 6.98 -2.41 -8.82
C GLY A 59 7.86 -2.14 -7.63
N PHE A 60 8.15 -0.87 -7.43
CA PHE A 60 9.18 -0.41 -6.51
C PHE A 60 9.00 -0.92 -5.06
N ALA A 61 7.77 -1.05 -4.57
CA ALA A 61 7.51 -1.61 -3.23
C ALA A 61 8.03 -3.05 -3.07
N PHE A 62 7.87 -3.88 -4.10
CA PHE A 62 8.35 -5.27 -4.11
C PHE A 62 9.87 -5.31 -4.19
N ASP A 63 10.44 -4.55 -5.13
CA ASP A 63 11.89 -4.48 -5.34
C ASP A 63 12.60 -4.03 -4.06
N LEU A 64 12.04 -3.05 -3.35
CA LEU A 64 12.62 -2.53 -2.11
C LEU A 64 12.55 -3.55 -0.97
N LEU A 65 11.43 -4.28 -0.80
CA LEU A 65 11.32 -5.33 0.21
C LEU A 65 12.24 -6.52 -0.07
N GLU A 66 12.39 -6.89 -1.34
CA GLU A 66 13.33 -7.94 -1.75
C GLU A 66 14.78 -7.51 -1.48
N ALA A 67 15.15 -6.31 -1.89
CA ALA A 67 16.47 -5.75 -1.66
C ALA A 67 16.81 -5.63 -0.17
N ALA A 68 15.84 -5.22 0.66
CA ALA A 68 16.00 -5.10 2.11
C ALA A 68 16.02 -6.46 2.86
N GLY A 69 15.87 -7.59 2.16
CA GLY A 69 15.89 -8.93 2.78
C GLY A 69 14.60 -9.31 3.52
N CYS A 70 13.51 -8.59 3.28
CA CYS A 70 12.21 -8.88 3.90
C CYS A 70 11.45 -10.00 3.16
N ALA A 71 11.67 -10.13 1.84
CA ALA A 71 10.93 -11.06 0.99
C ALA A 71 11.59 -12.46 0.91
N ALA A 72 10.80 -13.51 1.09
CA ALA A 72 11.17 -14.88 0.74
C ALA A 72 10.82 -15.24 -0.71
N SER A 73 9.78 -14.64 -1.27
CA SER A 73 9.35 -14.83 -2.66
C SER A 73 8.49 -13.67 -3.13
N VAL A 74 8.47 -13.44 -4.44
CA VAL A 74 7.60 -12.45 -5.09
C VAL A 74 6.83 -13.13 -6.23
N GLU A 75 5.49 -13.03 -6.21
CA GLU A 75 4.61 -13.50 -7.27
C GLU A 75 3.69 -12.37 -7.77
N THR A 76 3.80 -11.99 -9.04
CA THR A 76 2.94 -10.96 -9.66
C THR A 76 2.57 -11.34 -11.11
N GLY A 77 1.70 -10.56 -11.75
CA GLY A 77 1.34 -10.74 -13.17
C GLY A 77 0.06 -11.55 -13.40
N PRO A 78 -0.27 -11.88 -14.66
CA PRO A 78 -1.62 -12.33 -15.06
C PRO A 78 -2.16 -13.54 -14.27
N ALA A 79 -1.33 -14.56 -14.06
CA ALA A 79 -1.73 -15.75 -13.31
C ALA A 79 -2.06 -15.45 -11.84
N VAL A 80 -1.36 -14.49 -11.23
CA VAL A 80 -1.62 -14.05 -9.86
C VAL A 80 -2.92 -13.23 -9.80
N ARG A 81 -3.14 -12.35 -10.78
CA ARG A 81 -4.39 -11.57 -10.91
C ARG A 81 -5.62 -12.47 -11.00
N ASP A 82 -5.55 -13.54 -11.80
CA ASP A 82 -6.66 -14.47 -11.93
C ASP A 82 -6.95 -15.21 -10.62
N ARG A 83 -5.90 -15.58 -9.86
CA ARG A 83 -6.04 -16.20 -8.53
C ARG A 83 -6.60 -15.25 -7.48
N ILE A 84 -6.24 -13.96 -7.53
CA ILE A 84 -6.81 -12.90 -6.69
C ILE A 84 -8.29 -12.71 -7.01
N ARG A 85 -8.64 -12.57 -8.31
CA ARG A 85 -10.03 -12.45 -8.77
C ARG A 85 -10.87 -13.64 -8.31
N ALA A 86 -10.35 -14.86 -8.47
CA ALA A 86 -11.03 -16.06 -7.99
C ALA A 86 -11.31 -15.98 -6.48
N ALA A 87 -10.32 -15.60 -5.67
CA ALA A 87 -10.50 -15.44 -4.23
C ALA A 87 -11.54 -14.36 -3.88
N ALA A 88 -11.47 -13.21 -4.52
CA ALA A 88 -12.37 -12.08 -4.31
C ALA A 88 -13.83 -12.41 -4.66
N LEU A 89 -14.03 -13.23 -5.70
CA LEU A 89 -15.35 -13.72 -6.13
C LEU A 89 -15.85 -14.93 -5.32
N GLY A 90 -15.08 -15.38 -4.32
CA GLY A 90 -15.42 -16.54 -3.49
C GLY A 90 -15.18 -17.89 -4.16
N TRP A 91 -14.48 -17.94 -5.29
CA TRP A 91 -14.09 -19.18 -5.96
C TRP A 91 -12.88 -19.81 -5.27
N THR A 92 -12.75 -21.13 -5.40
CA THR A 92 -11.64 -21.89 -4.83
C THR A 92 -10.44 -21.99 -5.75
N ALA A 93 -10.64 -21.77 -7.05
CA ALA A 93 -9.59 -21.83 -8.06
C ALA A 93 -9.89 -20.87 -9.22
N ALA A 94 -8.82 -20.40 -9.86
CA ALA A 94 -8.88 -19.63 -11.08
C ALA A 94 -8.84 -20.57 -12.31
N PRO A 95 -9.60 -20.26 -13.37
CA PRO A 95 -9.43 -20.93 -14.65
C PRO A 95 -8.01 -20.68 -15.19
N SER A 96 -7.37 -21.68 -15.79
CA SER A 96 -6.12 -21.48 -16.52
C SER A 96 -6.34 -21.80 -18.01
N GLY A 97 -5.87 -20.93 -18.90
CA GLY A 97 -6.13 -21.05 -20.34
C GLY A 97 -5.46 -22.24 -21.05
N ALA A 98 -4.56 -22.97 -20.38
CA ALA A 98 -3.78 -24.05 -21.01
C ALA A 98 -3.39 -25.21 -20.07
N GLY A 99 -3.97 -25.31 -18.86
CA GLY A 99 -3.56 -26.30 -17.86
C GLY A 99 -4.53 -26.46 -16.69
N ALA A 100 -4.09 -27.20 -15.66
CA ALA A 100 -4.86 -27.41 -14.44
C ALA A 100 -5.21 -26.07 -13.75
N PRO A 101 -6.40 -25.93 -13.15
CA PRO A 101 -6.80 -24.72 -12.46
C PRO A 101 -5.85 -24.42 -11.29
N SER A 102 -5.52 -23.14 -11.10
CA SER A 102 -4.63 -22.68 -10.03
C SER A 102 -5.45 -22.28 -8.81
N LEU A 103 -4.98 -22.59 -7.61
CA LEU A 103 -5.71 -22.27 -6.38
C LEU A 103 -5.87 -20.75 -6.21
N ALA A 104 -7.07 -20.35 -5.80
CA ALA A 104 -7.35 -18.97 -5.44
C ALA A 104 -6.35 -18.48 -4.38
N LEU A 105 -5.86 -17.25 -4.54
CA LEU A 105 -4.84 -16.68 -3.68
C LEU A 105 -5.52 -15.85 -2.59
N ARG A 106 -5.35 -16.27 -1.34
CA ARG A 106 -5.87 -15.57 -0.15
C ARG A 106 -4.68 -15.05 0.67
N PRO A 107 -4.31 -13.76 0.52
CA PRO A 107 -3.28 -13.14 1.35
C PRO A 107 -3.65 -13.16 2.83
N ASP A 108 -2.67 -13.34 3.70
CA ASP A 108 -2.85 -13.22 5.15
C ASP A 108 -3.06 -11.75 5.53
N VAL A 109 -2.27 -10.88 4.89
CA VAL A 109 -2.33 -9.42 5.06
C VAL A 109 -2.39 -8.73 3.69
N VAL A 110 -3.15 -7.65 3.59
CA VAL A 110 -3.17 -6.74 2.45
C VAL A 110 -2.74 -5.35 2.92
N LEU A 111 -1.76 -4.77 2.24
CA LEU A 111 -1.27 -3.41 2.48
C LEU A 111 -1.77 -2.49 1.36
N LEU A 112 -2.51 -1.45 1.70
CA LEU A 112 -3.05 -0.49 0.73
C LEU A 112 -2.69 0.94 1.11
N HIS A 113 -2.80 1.83 0.12
CA HIS A 113 -2.73 3.27 0.34
C HIS A 113 -3.94 3.98 -0.28
N GLY A 114 -4.72 4.66 0.56
CA GLY A 114 -5.89 5.43 0.15
C GLY A 114 -5.67 6.94 0.32
N GLU A 115 -6.64 7.74 -0.10
CA GLU A 115 -6.57 9.20 0.10
C GLU A 115 -7.09 9.61 1.46
N TRP A 116 -8.30 9.17 1.79
CA TRP A 116 -8.98 9.56 3.01
C TRP A 116 -9.39 8.32 3.79
N ALA A 117 -9.40 8.45 5.11
CA ALA A 117 -10.18 7.55 5.94
C ALA A 117 -10.86 8.28 7.10
N ASP A 118 -11.88 7.68 7.67
CA ASP A 118 -12.42 8.10 8.96
C ASP A 118 -11.95 7.19 10.11
N SER A 119 -12.38 7.53 11.33
CA SER A 119 -12.03 6.78 12.53
C SER A 119 -12.62 5.37 12.59
N VAL A 120 -13.67 5.06 11.82
CA VAL A 120 -14.27 3.71 11.79
C VAL A 120 -13.67 2.83 10.70
N GLY A 121 -12.81 3.41 9.87
CA GLY A 121 -11.95 2.71 8.91
C GLY A 121 -12.50 2.69 7.48
N ASP A 122 -13.51 3.49 7.15
CA ASP A 122 -13.90 3.65 5.75
C ASP A 122 -12.74 4.33 4.99
N VAL A 123 -12.23 3.71 3.93
CA VAL A 123 -11.10 4.23 3.14
C VAL A 123 -11.56 4.61 1.74
N ARG A 124 -11.30 5.84 1.31
CA ARG A 124 -11.67 6.37 -0.01
C ARG A 124 -10.47 6.46 -0.95
N PHE A 125 -10.75 6.19 -2.22
CA PHE A 125 -9.83 6.31 -3.34
C PHE A 125 -10.36 7.33 -4.34
N PRO A 126 -9.50 7.96 -5.15
CA PRO A 126 -9.96 8.93 -6.14
C PRO A 126 -10.74 8.25 -7.25
N VAL A 127 -11.89 8.82 -7.62
CA VAL A 127 -12.72 8.31 -8.72
C VAL A 127 -12.15 8.68 -10.09
N GLU A 128 -11.37 9.76 -10.17
CA GLU A 128 -10.83 10.36 -11.41
C GLU A 128 -9.93 9.40 -12.17
N THR A 129 -9.21 8.59 -11.41
CA THR A 129 -8.20 7.64 -11.86
C THR A 129 -8.61 6.22 -11.50
N TRP A 130 -9.88 6.04 -11.16
CA TRP A 130 -10.41 4.72 -10.84
C TRP A 130 -10.62 3.91 -12.11
N GLU A 131 -9.93 2.78 -12.19
CA GLU A 131 -10.10 1.83 -13.26
C GLU A 131 -11.09 0.73 -12.83
N PRO A 132 -11.93 0.19 -13.74
CA PRO A 132 -12.87 -0.88 -13.42
C PRO A 132 -12.21 -2.12 -12.78
N GLU A 133 -10.92 -2.33 -13.06
CA GLU A 133 -10.12 -3.42 -12.50
C GLU A 133 -9.09 -2.96 -11.46
N SER A 134 -9.33 -1.81 -10.81
CA SER A 134 -8.43 -1.30 -9.76
C SER A 134 -8.16 -2.39 -8.72
N PRO A 135 -6.88 -2.77 -8.53
CA PRO A 135 -6.54 -3.98 -7.78
C PRO A 135 -6.80 -3.87 -6.29
N ASP A 136 -6.84 -2.65 -5.75
CA ASP A 136 -6.96 -2.40 -4.32
C ASP A 136 -8.22 -3.06 -3.73
N LEU A 137 -9.38 -2.99 -4.42
CA LEU A 137 -10.61 -3.64 -3.93
C LEU A 137 -10.57 -5.16 -4.02
N LEU A 138 -10.02 -5.69 -5.11
CA LEU A 138 -9.92 -7.13 -5.31
C LEU A 138 -8.96 -7.77 -4.32
N LEU A 139 -7.83 -7.10 -4.06
CA LEU A 139 -6.88 -7.51 -3.03
C LEU A 139 -7.50 -7.44 -1.64
N ALA A 140 -8.17 -6.33 -1.29
CA ALA A 140 -8.86 -6.19 -0.02
C ALA A 140 -9.92 -7.29 0.22
N GLN A 141 -10.68 -7.62 -0.83
CA GLN A 141 -11.71 -8.65 -0.77
C GLN A 141 -11.12 -10.07 -0.69
N ALA A 142 -9.94 -10.30 -1.28
CA ALA A 142 -9.27 -11.60 -1.27
C ALA A 142 -8.53 -11.91 0.04
N GLY A 143 -8.04 -10.87 0.73
CA GLY A 143 -7.21 -11.00 1.91
C GLY A 143 -7.97 -11.21 3.22
N ALA A 144 -7.27 -11.78 4.22
CA ALA A 144 -7.84 -12.03 5.54
C ALA A 144 -7.84 -10.78 6.45
N SER A 145 -6.82 -9.92 6.32
CA SER A 145 -6.66 -8.69 7.12
C SER A 145 -6.13 -7.54 6.26
N VAL A 146 -6.85 -6.42 6.21
CA VAL A 146 -6.45 -5.25 5.41
C VAL A 146 -5.93 -4.13 6.29
N ILE A 147 -4.70 -3.69 6.03
CA ILE A 147 -4.05 -2.55 6.68
C ILE A 147 -3.94 -1.44 5.64
N ALA A 148 -4.51 -0.28 5.92
CA ALA A 148 -4.44 0.86 5.02
C ALA A 148 -3.59 1.97 5.62
N SER A 149 -2.73 2.58 4.81
CA SER A 149 -2.23 3.93 5.06
C SER A 149 -3.08 4.91 4.26
N VAL A 150 -3.22 6.15 4.73
CA VAL A 150 -3.95 7.18 3.98
C VAL A 150 -3.28 8.54 4.07
N GLU A 151 -3.48 9.37 3.06
CA GLU A 151 -2.98 10.75 3.05
C GLU A 151 -3.57 11.62 4.17
N GLN A 152 -4.82 11.36 4.56
CA GLN A 152 -5.49 12.18 5.57
C GLN A 152 -6.61 11.42 6.30
N ILE A 153 -6.69 11.59 7.62
CA ILE A 153 -7.87 11.22 8.39
C ILE A 153 -8.86 12.37 8.39
N VAL A 154 -10.12 12.07 8.08
CA VAL A 154 -11.21 13.05 7.94
C VAL A 154 -12.42 12.64 8.77
N SER A 155 -13.38 13.56 8.93
CA SER A 155 -14.63 13.25 9.62
C SER A 155 -15.52 12.32 8.79
N ALA A 156 -16.42 11.59 9.45
CA ALA A 156 -17.44 10.79 8.76
C ALA A 156 -18.31 11.63 7.81
N GLU A 157 -18.55 12.91 8.13
CA GLU A 157 -19.24 13.85 7.25
C GLU A 157 -18.43 14.10 5.96
N ALA A 158 -17.12 14.29 6.08
CA ALA A 158 -16.25 14.48 4.91
C ALA A 158 -16.20 13.23 4.02
N ILE A 159 -16.14 12.02 4.60
CA ILE A 159 -16.26 10.76 3.85
C ILE A 159 -17.58 10.71 3.09
N THR A 160 -18.69 11.07 3.74
CA THR A 160 -20.02 11.01 3.13
C THR A 160 -20.17 12.00 1.96
N ARG A 161 -19.50 13.15 2.00
CA ARG A 161 -19.50 14.13 0.90
C ARG A 161 -18.87 13.61 -0.40
N ARG A 162 -18.02 12.57 -0.33
CA ARG A 162 -17.45 11.87 -1.49
C ARG A 162 -18.09 10.49 -1.68
N ALA A 163 -19.42 10.39 -1.50
CA ALA A 163 -20.14 9.11 -1.58
C ALA A 163 -19.94 8.34 -2.89
N THR A 164 -19.74 9.06 -4.01
CA THR A 164 -19.49 8.48 -5.35
C THR A 164 -18.10 7.89 -5.52
N ASP A 165 -17.16 8.26 -4.66
CA ASP A 165 -15.79 7.83 -4.78
C ASP A 165 -15.65 6.38 -4.31
N PRO A 166 -14.83 5.57 -4.98
CA PRO A 166 -14.58 4.18 -4.57
C PRO A 166 -14.21 4.10 -3.09
N CYS A 167 -14.80 3.14 -2.39
CA CYS A 167 -14.67 3.00 -0.95
C CYS A 167 -14.41 1.55 -0.56
N LEU A 168 -13.45 1.34 0.32
CA LEU A 168 -13.38 0.13 1.12
C LEU A 168 -14.11 0.39 2.44
N PRO A 169 -15.20 -0.35 2.71
CA PRO A 169 -15.92 -0.21 3.96
C PRO A 169 -15.02 -0.57 5.15
N GLY A 170 -15.19 0.14 6.26
CA GLY A 170 -14.43 -0.10 7.48
C GLY A 170 -14.55 -1.55 7.95
N ALA A 171 -15.64 -2.26 7.66
CA ALA A 171 -15.79 -3.68 7.96
C ALA A 171 -14.69 -4.58 7.34
N THR A 172 -14.12 -4.20 6.19
CA THR A 172 -13.03 -4.90 5.51
C THR A 172 -11.65 -4.51 6.05
N ILE A 173 -11.55 -3.34 6.70
CA ILE A 173 -10.28 -2.76 7.18
C ILE A 173 -10.00 -3.20 8.63
N ALA A 174 -8.80 -3.72 8.89
CA ALA A 174 -8.33 -4.06 10.22
C ALA A 174 -7.87 -2.82 10.99
N CYS A 175 -7.07 -1.96 10.35
CA CYS A 175 -6.65 -0.67 10.91
C CYS A 175 -6.23 0.31 9.81
N VAL A 176 -6.20 1.60 10.17
CA VAL A 176 -5.78 2.70 9.28
C VAL A 176 -4.70 3.54 9.95
N ALA A 177 -3.65 3.87 9.21
CA ALA A 177 -2.60 4.80 9.61
C ALA A 177 -2.60 6.06 8.74
N GLU A 178 -2.54 7.25 9.35
CA GLU A 178 -2.31 8.49 8.62
C GLU A 178 -0.84 8.59 8.23
N ALA A 179 -0.57 8.72 6.93
CA ALA A 179 0.75 8.86 6.35
C ALA A 179 0.68 9.81 5.13
N PRO A 180 0.80 11.13 5.34
CA PRO A 180 0.88 12.09 4.24
C PRO A 180 2.12 11.83 3.39
N TYR A 181 2.00 11.91 2.06
CA TYR A 181 3.02 11.41 1.13
C TYR A 181 3.35 9.92 1.33
N GLY A 182 2.36 9.13 1.78
CA GLY A 182 2.56 7.73 2.16
C GLY A 182 2.86 6.81 0.98
N ALA A 183 2.62 7.26 -0.25
CA ALA A 183 3.00 6.56 -1.47
C ALA A 183 4.34 7.01 -2.07
N TYR A 184 4.95 8.09 -1.58
CA TYR A 184 6.23 8.57 -2.09
C TYR A 184 7.31 7.47 -2.04
N PRO A 185 8.12 7.26 -3.10
CA PRO A 185 8.28 8.09 -4.30
C PRO A 185 7.33 7.77 -5.45
N THR A 186 6.38 6.85 -5.28
CA THR A 186 5.32 6.57 -6.26
C THR A 186 4.24 7.65 -6.23
N ALA A 187 3.36 7.70 -7.24
CA ALA A 187 2.34 8.75 -7.31
C ALA A 187 1.17 8.49 -6.34
N CYS A 188 0.51 9.55 -5.90
CA CYS A 188 -0.85 9.51 -5.35
C CYS A 188 -1.70 10.48 -6.16
N GLU A 189 -2.51 9.96 -7.07
CA GLU A 189 -2.88 10.66 -8.32
C GLU A 189 -3.58 12.02 -8.17
N THR A 190 -4.35 12.26 -7.10
CA THR A 190 -4.95 13.61 -6.91
C THR A 190 -4.12 14.52 -6.01
N ARG A 191 -2.98 14.04 -5.52
CA ARG A 191 -2.15 14.72 -4.51
C ARG A 191 -0.75 15.04 -5.02
N TYR A 192 -0.05 14.07 -5.59
CA TYR A 192 1.33 14.23 -6.07
C TYR A 192 1.70 13.20 -7.14
N GLU A 193 2.63 13.58 -7.99
CA GLU A 193 3.20 12.75 -9.05
C GLU A 193 4.30 11.81 -8.52
N VAL A 194 4.75 10.92 -9.41
CA VAL A 194 5.97 10.13 -9.17
C VAL A 194 7.16 11.06 -8.98
N ALA A 195 7.92 10.82 -7.92
CA ALA A 195 9.19 11.50 -7.69
C ALA A 195 10.32 10.80 -8.45
N GLU A 196 10.40 11.04 -9.76
CA GLU A 196 11.33 10.34 -10.66
C GLU A 196 12.78 10.33 -10.16
N GLN A 197 13.27 11.47 -9.65
CA GLN A 197 14.62 11.55 -9.11
C GLN A 197 14.82 10.62 -7.90
N ALA A 198 13.89 10.62 -6.94
CA ALA A 198 14.00 9.78 -5.75
C ALA A 198 13.85 8.29 -6.08
N LEU A 199 12.98 7.97 -7.04
CA LEU A 199 12.84 6.61 -7.54
C LEU A 199 14.13 6.13 -8.24
N ALA A 200 14.75 6.98 -9.06
CA ALA A 200 16.03 6.66 -9.71
C ALA A 200 17.17 6.48 -8.70
N GLU A 201 17.25 7.35 -7.67
CA GLU A 201 18.21 7.23 -6.57
C GLU A 201 18.06 5.88 -5.85
N ALA A 202 16.83 5.47 -5.54
CA ALA A 202 16.56 4.20 -4.87
C ALA A 202 16.85 2.98 -5.75
N VAL A 203 16.43 3.00 -7.02
CA VAL A 203 16.69 1.91 -7.97
C VAL A 203 18.20 1.73 -8.22
N ALA A 204 18.97 2.83 -8.26
CA ALA A 204 20.42 2.76 -8.35
C ALA A 204 21.02 2.06 -7.13
N ALA A 205 20.55 2.38 -5.92
CA ALA A 205 21.00 1.73 -4.69
C ALA A 205 20.65 0.23 -4.65
N ILE A 206 19.43 -0.14 -5.06
CA ILE A 206 19.00 -1.55 -5.15
C ILE A 206 19.89 -2.36 -6.11
N ARG A 207 20.34 -1.75 -7.22
CA ARG A 207 21.20 -2.42 -8.21
C ARG A 207 22.67 -2.51 -7.81
N ALA A 208 23.10 -1.74 -6.82
CA ALA A 208 24.48 -1.68 -6.34
C ALA A 208 24.52 -2.05 -4.85
N PRO A 209 24.62 -3.37 -4.51
CA PRO A 209 24.54 -3.86 -3.13
C PRO A 209 25.48 -3.16 -2.16
N GLU A 210 26.65 -2.71 -2.64
CA GLU A 210 27.63 -1.94 -1.86
C GLU A 210 27.13 -0.57 -1.37
N THR A 211 26.05 -0.03 -1.96
CA THR A 211 25.44 1.25 -1.58
C THR A 211 24.06 1.11 -0.94
N LEU A 212 23.47 -0.09 -0.99
CA LEU A 212 22.12 -0.34 -0.51
C LEU A 212 21.98 -0.09 0.99
N ASP A 213 22.88 -0.64 1.81
CA ASP A 213 22.84 -0.49 3.27
C ASP A 213 22.89 1.00 3.67
N ALA A 214 23.81 1.76 3.06
CA ALA A 214 23.91 3.19 3.30
C ALA A 214 22.65 3.95 2.86
N TRP A 215 22.00 3.52 1.78
CA TRP A 215 20.74 4.10 1.32
C TRP A 215 19.60 3.78 2.30
N LEU A 216 19.48 2.53 2.76
CA LEU A 216 18.48 2.10 3.73
C LEU A 216 18.70 2.81 5.08
N ASP A 217 19.94 2.97 5.53
CA ASP A 217 20.26 3.75 6.72
C ASP A 217 19.83 5.21 6.58
N ALA A 218 20.07 5.83 5.43
CA ALA A 218 19.71 7.23 5.22
C ALA A 218 18.19 7.47 5.17
N HIS A 219 17.44 6.57 4.53
CA HIS A 219 16.04 6.77 4.15
C HIS A 219 15.02 5.95 4.97
N VAL A 220 15.44 4.83 5.56
CA VAL A 220 14.56 3.90 6.28
C VAL A 220 14.94 3.78 7.76
N PHE A 221 16.15 3.33 8.09
CA PHE A 221 16.54 3.08 9.48
C PHE A 221 16.90 4.35 10.26
N GLY A 222 17.51 5.33 9.60
CA GLY A 222 17.94 6.58 10.21
C GLY A 222 16.79 7.49 10.69
N PRO A 223 15.72 7.69 9.90
CA PRO A 223 14.50 8.33 10.40
C PRO A 223 13.80 7.45 11.46
N ALA A 224 13.41 8.06 12.58
CA ALA A 224 12.71 7.35 13.65
C ALA A 224 11.30 6.89 13.25
N ASP A 225 10.65 7.65 12.37
CA ASP A 225 9.30 7.41 11.88
C ASP A 225 9.09 8.05 10.50
N HIS A 226 7.86 7.93 9.96
CA HIS A 226 7.48 8.50 8.67
C HIS A 226 7.64 10.03 8.61
N TRP A 227 7.29 10.75 9.68
CA TRP A 227 7.45 12.21 9.73
C TRP A 227 8.91 12.63 9.65
N SER A 228 9.79 11.94 10.40
CA SER A 228 11.23 12.14 10.32
C SER A 228 11.77 11.83 8.93
N ALA A 229 11.18 10.88 8.21
CA ALA A 229 11.56 10.56 6.83
C ALA A 229 11.17 11.70 5.88
N LEU A 230 9.97 12.27 6.03
CA LEU A 230 9.53 13.45 5.27
C LEU A 230 10.42 14.67 5.53
N ASP A 231 10.83 14.89 6.79
CA ASP A 231 11.75 15.98 7.15
C ASP A 231 13.09 15.85 6.41
N ARG A 232 13.61 14.62 6.27
CA ARG A 232 14.85 14.36 5.53
C ARG A 232 14.69 14.52 4.02
N ILE A 233 13.56 14.11 3.44
CA ILE A 233 13.26 14.38 2.02
C ILE A 233 13.21 15.90 1.80
N GLY A 234 12.61 16.61 2.76
CA GLY A 234 12.55 18.06 2.79
C GLY A 234 11.40 18.63 1.96
N ALA A 235 10.79 19.69 2.51
CA ALA A 235 9.60 20.32 1.94
C ALA A 235 9.76 20.73 0.46
N ARG A 236 10.95 21.16 0.03
CA ARG A 236 11.19 21.55 -1.36
C ARG A 236 11.03 20.39 -2.34
N ARG A 237 11.52 19.19 -2.00
CA ARG A 237 11.37 18.01 -2.87
C ARG A 237 9.92 17.53 -2.88
N LEU A 238 9.27 17.50 -1.71
CA LEU A 238 7.87 17.10 -1.58
C LEU A 238 6.94 18.04 -2.37
N LEU A 239 7.07 19.35 -2.17
CA LEU A 239 6.29 20.36 -2.89
C LEU A 239 6.56 20.37 -4.39
N GLY A 240 7.75 19.94 -4.82
CA GLY A 240 8.11 19.84 -6.23
C GLY A 240 7.34 18.75 -6.99
N VAL A 241 6.78 17.76 -6.28
CA VAL A 241 5.96 16.69 -6.88
C VAL A 241 4.47 16.83 -6.55
N THR A 242 4.11 17.71 -5.61
CA THR A 242 2.70 17.98 -5.27
C THR A 242 1.99 18.59 -6.48
N ARG A 243 0.85 18.00 -6.86
CA ARG A 243 -0.03 18.57 -7.87
C ARG A 243 -0.74 19.81 -7.31
N ASP A 244 -1.23 20.66 -8.20
CA ASP A 244 -2.07 21.78 -7.81
C ASP A 244 -3.27 21.28 -6.98
N ARG A 245 -3.46 21.88 -5.80
CA ARG A 245 -4.57 21.57 -4.91
C ARG A 245 -5.87 22.02 -5.56
N VAL A 246 -6.47 21.18 -6.38
CA VAL A 246 -7.82 21.44 -6.90
C VAL A 246 -8.78 21.31 -5.73
N LEU A 247 -9.18 22.44 -5.16
CA LEU A 247 -10.24 22.50 -4.16
C LEU A 247 -11.54 22.05 -4.84
N ARG A 248 -11.98 20.84 -4.53
CA ARG A 248 -13.34 20.39 -4.85
C ARG A 248 -14.24 20.92 -3.75
N VAL A 249 -14.85 22.08 -4.03
CA VAL A 249 -15.84 22.72 -3.16
C VAL A 249 -17.20 22.05 -3.38
#